data_AF-A0A9E8D2V1-F1
#
_entry.id   AF-A0A9E8D2V1-F1
#
_cell.length_a   1.000
_cell.length_b   1.000
_cell.length_c   1.000
_cell.angle_alpha   90.00
_cell.angle_beta   90.00
_cell.angle_gamma   90.00
#
_symmetry.space_group_name_H-M   'P 1'
#
loop_
_entity.id
_entity.type
_entity.pdbx_description
1 polymer ?
#
loop_
_entity_poly.entity_id
_entity_poly.type
_entity_poly.pdbx_seq_one_letter_code
_entity_poly.pdbx_strand_id
1 'polypeptide(L)' 'MALGNQGKNGGARVIYFLATAERIYLILAYPKSVKDSLTPAETAALKTLTHQ' A
#
# COMPACT_ATOMS: atom_id res chain seq x y z
N MET A 1 0.82 -4.95 11.86
CA MET A 1 -0.48 -4.42 12.31
C MET A 1 -1.52 -5.50 12.15
N ALA A 2 -2.13 -5.97 13.24
CA ALA A 2 -3.29 -6.86 13.19
C ALA A 2 -4.54 -6.00 12.99
N LEU A 3 -5.36 -6.31 11.99
CA LEU A 3 -6.61 -5.61 11.72
C LEU A 3 -7.75 -6.30 12.50
N GLY A 4 -7.88 -5.97 13.78
CA GLY A 4 -9.01 -6.41 14.62
C GLY A 4 -9.17 -7.93 14.72
N ASN A 5 -10.41 -8.38 14.98
CA ASN A 5 -10.83 -9.72 15.41
C ASN A 5 -10.60 -10.89 14.42
N GLN A 6 -9.67 -10.75 13.48
CA GLN A 6 -9.32 -11.76 12.49
C GLN A 6 -8.10 -12.57 12.94
N GLY A 7 -8.12 -13.89 12.71
CA GLY A 7 -7.04 -14.80 13.10
C GLY A 7 -5.67 -14.42 12.50
N LYS A 8 -4.61 -15.16 12.86
CA LYS A 8 -3.18 -14.88 12.54
C LYS A 8 -2.84 -14.44 11.10
N ASN A 9 -3.73 -14.66 10.11
CA ASN A 9 -3.57 -14.27 8.72
C ASN A 9 -4.17 -12.90 8.34
N GLY A 10 -4.88 -12.21 9.24
CA GLY A 10 -5.54 -10.90 9.03
C GLY A 10 -4.60 -9.69 9.01
N GLY A 11 -3.56 -9.72 8.17
CA GLY A 11 -2.61 -8.62 8.03
C GLY A 11 -3.08 -7.52 7.06
N ALA A 12 -2.42 -6.36 7.09
CA ALA A 12 -2.57 -5.28 6.11
C ALA A 12 -1.43 -5.30 5.08
N ARG A 13 -1.69 -4.76 3.89
CA ARG A 13 -0.69 -4.32 2.91
C ARG A 13 -0.59 -2.80 2.95
N VAL A 14 0.62 -2.29 2.82
CA VAL A 14 0.89 -0.85 2.73
C VAL A 14 1.71 -0.60 1.47
N ILE A 15 1.25 0.31 0.63
CA ILE A 15 1.98 0.80 -0.54
C ILE A 15 2.72 2.06 -0.09
N TYR A 16 4.03 2.09 -0.33
CA TYR A 16 4.90 3.20 0.04
C TYR A 16 5.76 3.65 -1.15
N PHE A 17 6.22 4.89 -1.09
CA PHE A 17 7.20 5.45 -2.02
C PHE A 17 8.39 6.01 -1.26
N LEU A 18 9.57 5.54 -1.62
CA LEU A 18 10.84 6.05 -1.10
C LEU A 18 11.25 7.24 -1.97
N ALA A 19 11.01 8.45 -1.50
CA ALA A 19 11.30 9.67 -2.26
C ALA A 19 12.75 10.11 -2.15
N THR A 20 13.37 9.90 -0.98
CA THR A 20 14.80 10.11 -0.74
C THR A 20 15.28 9.06 0.24
N ALA A 21 16.59 8.95 0.47
CA ALA A 21 17.16 8.01 1.45
C ALA A 21 16.55 8.17 2.87
N GLU A 22 16.06 9.36 3.21
CA GLU A 22 15.52 9.69 4.52
C GLU A 22 14.00 9.93 4.52
N ARG A 23 13.33 9.87 3.35
CA ARG A 23 11.90 10.19 3.23
C ARG A 23 11.12 9.06 2.58
N ILE A 24 10.17 8.50 3.35
CA ILE A 24 9.22 7.50 2.91
C ILE A 24 7.80 8.06 3.03
N TYR A 25 7.04 7.99 1.94
CA TYR A 25 5.62 8.31 1.92
C TYR A 25 4.79 7.03 1.97
N LEU A 26 3.86 6.95 2.92
CA LEU A 26 2.87 5.88 2.99
C LEU A 26 1.62 6.34 2.22
N ILE A 27 1.36 5.73 1.07
CA ILE A 27 0.35 6.20 0.11
C ILE A 27 -1.01 5.57 0.40
N LEU A 28 -1.03 4.26 0.65
CA LEU A 28 -2.27 3.50 0.85
C LEU A 28 -2.04 2.33 1.79
N ALA A 29 -2.99 2.08 2.69
CA ALA A 29 -3.03 0.89 3.54
C ALA A 29 -4.37 0.19 3.37
N TYR A 30 -4.35 -1.14 3.19
CA TYR A 30 -5.57 -1.94 3.00
C TYR A 30 -5.41 -3.37 3.54
N PRO A 31 -6.48 -4.05 3.96
CA PRO A 31 -6.40 -5.44 4.40
C PRO A 31 -5.88 -6.38 3.31
N LYS A 32 -5.09 -7.39 3.66
CA LYS A 32 -4.61 -8.42 2.72
C LYS A 32 -5.74 -9.11 1.95
N SER A 33 -6.93 -9.20 2.54
CA SER A 33 -8.09 -9.84 1.92
C SER A 33 -8.72 -9.06 0.77
N VAL A 34 -8.37 -7.78 0.59
CA VAL A 34 -9.06 -6.92 -0.39
C VAL A 34 -8.53 -7.12 -1.80
N LYS A 35 -7.21 -7.21 -1.98
CA LYS A 35 -6.60 -7.21 -3.32
C LYS A 35 -5.17 -7.74 -3.28
N ASP A 36 -4.85 -8.67 -4.17
CA ASP A 36 -3.50 -9.21 -4.31
C ASP A 36 -2.66 -8.47 -5.37
N SER A 37 -3.27 -8.08 -6.49
CA SER A 37 -2.59 -7.44 -7.61
C SER A 37 -3.18 -6.07 -7.94
N LEU A 38 -2.32 -5.13 -8.34
CA LEU A 38 -2.75 -3.82 -8.84
C LEU A 38 -3.07 -3.90 -10.32
N THR A 39 -4.13 -3.21 -10.74
CA THR A 39 -4.41 -3.03 -12.16
C THR A 39 -3.43 -2.02 -12.78
N PRO A 40 -3.27 -2.01 -14.11
CA PRO A 40 -2.44 -1.01 -14.80
C PRO A 40 -2.90 0.43 -14.50
N ALA A 41 -4.21 0.67 -14.42
CA ALA A 41 -4.76 1.98 -14.11
C ALA A 41 -4.43 2.44 -12.68
N GLU A 42 -4.52 1.55 -11.70
CA GLU A 42 -4.12 1.85 -10.31
C GLU A 42 -2.63 2.14 -10.20
N THR A 43 -1.81 1.39 -10.95
CA THR A 43 -0.37 1.61 -11.00
C THR A 43 -0.03 2.96 -11.62
N ALA A 44 -0.74 3.35 -12.68
CA ALA A 44 -0.59 4.67 -13.30
C ALA A 44 -0.98 5.80 -12.34
N ALA A 45 -2.09 5.65 -11.60
CA ALA A 45 -2.50 6.62 -10.60
C ALA A 45 -1.48 6.77 -9.47
N LEU A 46 -0.92 5.65 -8.97
CA LEU A 46 0.15 5.69 -7.97
C LEU A 46 1.39 6.43 -8.49
N LYS A 47 1.77 6.21 -9.77
CA LYS A 47 2.89 6.92 -10.39
C LYS A 47 2.68 8.44 -10.44
N THR A 48 1.45 8.89 -10.72
CA THR A 48 1.09 10.31 -10.69
C THR A 48 1.24 10.90 -9.28
N LEU A 49 0.85 10.15 -8.23
CA LEU A 49 0.96 10.61 -6.84
C LEU A 49 2.42 10.70 -6.35
N THR A 50 3.34 9.98 -6.99
CA THR A 50 4.76 9.94 -6.62
C THR A 50 5.66 10.80 -7.50
N HIS A 51 5.09 11.54 -8.45
CA HIS A 51 5.85 12.49 -9.27
C HIS A 51 6.25 13.68 -8.41
N GLN A 52 7.50 13.70 -7.95
CA GLN A 52 8.17 14.85 -7.32
C GLN A 52 9.03 15.59 -8.33
#